data_AF-A0A434G4R0-F1
#
_entry.id   AF-A0A434G4R0-F1
#
_cell.length_a   1.000
_cell.length_b   1.000
_cell.length_c   1.000
_cell.angle_alpha   90.00
_cell.angle_beta   90.00
_cell.angle_gamma   90.00
#
_symmetry.space_group_name_H-M   'P 1'
#
loop_
_entity.id
_entity.type
_entity.pdbx_description
1 polymer ?
#
loop_
_entity_poly.entity_id
_entity_poly.type
_entity_poly.pdbx_seq_one_letter_code
_entity_poly.pdbx_strand_id
1 'polypeptide(L)'
;MLQLAGVTKRFGGLVVLDGLSLTLPRGAMQCILGPNGCGKTTLFNVVTGEFAPDGGEVRLGGRNVAGLSPYRISRLGVARKFQVPGVYPELSVAENIEIPLAAGAGRYGPLSLLG
;
A
#
# COMPACT_ATOMS: atom_id res chain seq x y z
N MET A 1 -10.94 7.99 0.97
CA MET A 1 -10.62 8.27 2.38
C MET A 1 -10.01 7.01 2.97
N LEU A 2 -8.89 7.14 3.68
CA LEU A 2 -8.26 6.06 4.46
C LEU A 2 -8.53 6.31 5.94
N GLN A 3 -8.86 5.25 6.69
CA GLN A 3 -9.08 5.32 8.13
C GLN A 3 -8.39 4.14 8.81
N LEU A 4 -7.68 4.42 9.89
CA LEU A 4 -7.06 3.48 10.81
C LEU A 4 -7.73 3.69 12.17
N ALA A 5 -8.22 2.60 12.77
CA ALA A 5 -8.86 2.63 14.08
C ALA A 5 -8.20 1.61 14.99
N GLY A 6 -7.46 2.08 15.98
CA GLY A 6 -6.81 1.24 16.99
C GLY A 6 -5.82 0.23 16.42
N VAL A 7 -5.12 0.56 15.33
CA VAL A 7 -4.28 -0.39 14.61
C VAL A 7 -3.04 -0.75 15.42
N THR A 8 -2.90 -2.05 15.69
CA THR A 8 -1.77 -2.61 16.43
C THR A 8 -1.00 -3.58 15.55
N LYS A 9 0.33 -3.50 15.59
CA LYS A 9 1.23 -4.45 14.92
C LYS A 9 2.41 -4.80 15.82
N ARG A 10 2.63 -6.10 16.00
CA ARG A 10 3.66 -6.71 16.82
C ARG A 10 4.57 -7.59 15.97
N PHE A 11 5.83 -7.67 16.36
CA PHE A 11 6.79 -8.64 15.83
C PHE A 11 7.48 -9.32 17.02
N GLY A 12 7.17 -10.59 17.26
CA GLY A 12 7.54 -11.26 18.50
C GLY A 12 6.99 -10.50 19.71
N GLY A 13 7.85 -10.18 20.68
CA GLY A 13 7.49 -9.39 21.86
C GLY A 13 7.44 -7.87 21.66
N LEU A 14 7.85 -7.35 20.50
CA LEU A 14 7.92 -5.90 20.25
C LEU A 14 6.61 -5.39 19.64
N VAL A 15 5.98 -4.40 20.29
CA VAL A 15 4.86 -3.64 19.73
C VAL A 15 5.42 -2.48 18.90
N VAL A 16 5.21 -2.50 17.58
CA VAL A 16 5.72 -1.48 16.65
C VAL A 16 4.67 -0.43 16.31
N LEU A 17 3.40 -0.84 16.19
CA LEU A 17 2.25 0.06 16.17
C LEU A 17 1.38 -0.29 17.37
N ASP A 18 0.99 0.70 18.16
CA ASP A 18 0.23 0.51 19.40
C ASP A 18 -1.06 1.34 19.35
N GLY A 19 -2.18 0.71 19.02
CA GLY A 19 -3.49 1.36 19.00
C GLY A 19 -3.60 2.57 18.06
N LEU A 20 -2.80 2.61 16.98
CA LEU A 20 -2.68 3.80 16.13
C LEU A 20 -3.99 4.10 15.40
N SER A 21 -4.50 5.31 15.59
CA SER A 21 -5.69 5.82 14.91
C SER A 21 -5.35 7.04 14.07
N LEU A 22 -5.78 7.04 12.80
CA LEU A 22 -5.48 8.08 11.83
C LEU A 22 -6.56 8.11 10.76
N THR A 23 -6.94 9.31 10.30
CA THR A 23 -7.81 9.48 9.15
C THR A 23 -7.14 10.37 8.11
N LEU A 24 -7.12 9.91 6.86
CA LEU A 24 -6.69 10.66 5.69
C LEU A 24 -7.89 10.89 4.76
N PRO A 25 -8.48 12.10 4.76
CA PRO A 25 -9.57 12.47 3.87
C PRO A 25 -9.20 12.36 2.39
N ARG A 26 -10.22 12.26 1.52
CA ARG A 26 -9.99 12.31 0.06
C ARG A 26 -9.46 13.69 -0.32
N GLY A 27 -8.43 13.75 -1.17
CA GLY A 27 -7.83 15.01 -1.63
C GLY A 27 -6.87 15.66 -0.63
N ALA A 28 -6.71 15.09 0.57
CA ALA A 28 -5.75 15.58 1.54
C ALA A 28 -4.35 15.00 1.29
N MET A 29 -3.33 15.76 1.69
CA MET A 29 -1.95 15.30 1.79
C MET A 29 -1.56 15.31 3.28
N GLN A 30 -1.04 14.19 3.78
CA GLN A 30 -0.50 14.09 5.13
C GLN A 30 0.94 13.60 5.08
N CYS A 31 1.76 14.11 5.99
CA CYS A 31 3.13 13.67 6.18
C CYS A 31 3.25 12.97 7.53
N ILE A 32 3.96 11.84 7.55
CA ILE A 32 4.24 11.08 8.77
C ILE A 32 5.71 11.26 9.09
N LEU A 33 5.97 11.99 10.18
CA LEU A 33 7.32 12.30 10.65
C LEU A 33 7.66 11.47 11.88
N GLY A 34 8.94 11.19 12.06
CA GLY A 34 9.45 10.50 13.23
C GLY A 34 10.84 9.89 12.98
N PRO A 35 11.58 9.52 14.03
CA PRO A 35 12.93 8.96 13.91
C PRO A 35 12.92 7.58 13.23
N ASN A 36 14.08 7.11 12.79
CA ASN A 36 14.20 5.75 12.28
C ASN A 36 13.80 4.74 13.37
N GLY A 37 13.11 3.66 12.96
CA GLY A 37 12.61 2.65 13.89
C GLY A 37 11.27 2.97 14.55
N CYS A 38 10.71 4.18 14.42
CA CYS A 38 9.43 4.53 15.06
C CYS A 38 8.17 3.91 14.41
N GLY A 39 8.32 2.94 13.49
CA GLY A 39 7.19 2.23 12.89
C GLY A 39 6.60 2.83 11.60
N LYS A 40 7.16 3.89 11.01
CA LYS A 40 6.65 4.48 9.74
C LYS A 40 6.52 3.46 8.61
N THR A 41 7.59 2.71 8.35
CA THR A 41 7.59 1.68 7.30
C THR A 41 6.58 0.58 7.62
N THR A 42 6.47 0.18 8.89
CA THR A 42 5.47 -0.79 9.35
C THR A 42 4.05 -0.30 9.10
N LEU A 43 3.77 0.96 9.37
CA LEU A 43 2.48 1.59 9.07
C LEU A 43 2.15 1.52 7.57
N PHE A 44 3.09 1.90 6.70
CA PHE A 44 2.89 1.76 5.25
C PHE A 44 2.68 0.30 4.83
N ASN A 45 3.42 -0.64 5.42
CA ASN A 45 3.25 -2.06 5.15
C ASN A 45 1.86 -2.56 5.57
N VAL A 46 1.34 -2.11 6.71
CA VAL A 46 -0.02 -2.47 7.16
C VAL A 46 -1.09 -1.88 6.23
N VAL A 47 -0.97 -0.59 5.88
CA VAL A 47 -1.92 0.08 4.97
C VAL A 47 -1.93 -0.57 3.58
N THR A 48 -0.77 -1.05 3.12
CA THR A 48 -0.62 -1.67 1.79
C THR A 48 -0.76 -3.19 1.80
N GLY A 49 -1.08 -3.81 2.93
CA GLY A 49 -1.37 -5.24 3.05
C GLY A 49 -0.15 -6.16 3.05
N GLU A 50 1.06 -5.60 3.12
CA GLU A 50 2.29 -6.39 3.29
C GLU A 50 2.29 -7.08 4.65
N PHE A 51 1.75 -6.41 5.67
CA PHE A 51 1.50 -7.01 6.99
C PHE A 51 0.03 -6.88 7.34
N ALA A 52 -0.58 -7.98 7.80
CA ALA A 52 -1.86 -7.90 8.50
C ALA A 52 -1.65 -7.25 9.88
N PRO A 53 -2.53 -6.33 10.30
CA PRO A 53 -2.50 -5.83 11.68
C PRO A 53 -2.87 -6.97 12.64
N ASP A 54 -2.33 -6.93 13.86
CA ASP A 54 -2.67 -7.90 14.92
C ASP A 54 -3.89 -7.43 15.75
N GLY A 55 -4.37 -6.21 15.50
CA GLY A 55 -5.60 -5.66 16.07
C GLY A 55 -6.00 -4.35 15.40
N GLY A 56 -7.26 -3.95 15.61
CA GLY A 56 -7.85 -2.75 15.00
C GLY A 56 -8.31 -2.96 13.56
N GLU A 57 -8.62 -1.86 12.88
CA GLU A 57 -9.17 -1.87 11.52
C GLU A 57 -8.46 -0.90 10.58
N VAL A 58 -8.37 -1.31 9.32
CA VAL A 58 -7.86 -0.49 8.21
C VAL A 58 -8.97 -0.39 7.17
N ARG A 59 -9.51 0.82 6.94
CA ARG A 59 -10.59 1.05 5.99
C ARG A 59 -10.18 1.96 4.83
N LEU A 60 -10.52 1.55 3.62
CA LEU A 60 -10.37 2.34 2.39
C LEU A 60 -11.74 2.58 1.78
N GLY A 61 -12.17 3.85 1.69
CA GLY A 61 -13.48 4.20 1.16
C GLY A 61 -14.63 3.55 1.93
N GLY A 62 -14.49 3.36 3.24
CA GLY A 62 -15.47 2.68 4.09
C GLY A 62 -15.36 1.15 4.13
N ARG A 63 -14.63 0.53 3.20
CA ARG A 63 -14.39 -0.93 3.19
C ARG A 63 -13.23 -1.30 4.10
N ASN A 64 -13.42 -2.27 5.01
CA ASN A 64 -12.31 -2.87 5.74
C ASN A 64 -11.43 -3.68 4.78
N VAL A 65 -10.12 -3.41 4.79
CA VAL A 65 -9.11 -4.02 3.93
C VAL A 65 -8.01 -4.72 4.73
N ALA A 66 -8.15 -4.80 6.05
CA ALA A 66 -7.21 -5.51 6.91
C ALA A 66 -7.01 -6.96 6.44
N GLY A 67 -5.75 -7.37 6.29
CA GLY A 67 -5.38 -8.73 5.86
C GLY A 67 -5.56 -9.03 4.38
N LEU A 68 -6.07 -8.09 3.56
CA LEU A 68 -6.04 -8.25 2.11
C LEU A 68 -4.60 -8.20 1.60
N SER A 69 -4.28 -9.06 0.63
CA SER A 69 -2.99 -9.06 -0.05
C SER A 69 -2.72 -7.75 -0.80
N PRO A 70 -1.46 -7.32 -0.96
CA PRO A 70 -1.10 -6.05 -1.60
C PRO A 70 -1.73 -5.81 -2.97
N TYR A 71 -1.77 -6.84 -3.85
CA TYR A 71 -2.36 -6.68 -5.18
C TYR A 71 -3.87 -6.37 -5.15
N ARG A 72 -4.60 -6.88 -4.14
CA ARG A 72 -6.03 -6.59 -3.95
C ARG A 72 -6.26 -5.17 -3.47
N ILE A 73 -5.41 -4.69 -2.56
CA ILE A 73 -5.46 -3.30 -2.08
C ILE A 73 -5.08 -2.33 -3.21
N SER A 74 -4.09 -2.68 -4.04
CA SER A 74 -3.71 -1.88 -5.22
C SER A 74 -4.87 -1.70 -6.19
N ARG A 75 -5.65 -2.77 -6.45
CA ARG A 75 -6.88 -2.72 -7.26
C ARG A 75 -7.97 -1.81 -6.69
N LEU A 76 -7.90 -1.44 -5.41
CA LEU A 76 -8.81 -0.48 -4.77
C LEU A 76 -8.32 0.98 -4.89
N GLY A 77 -7.24 1.22 -5.64
CA GLY A 77 -6.72 2.56 -5.93
C GLY A 77 -5.60 3.03 -5.01
N VAL A 78 -4.92 2.12 -4.31
CA VAL A 78 -3.75 2.44 -3.48
C VAL A 78 -2.47 2.15 -4.24
N ALA A 79 -1.68 3.18 -4.51
CA ALA A 79 -0.33 3.03 -5.05
C ALA A 79 0.71 3.31 -3.96
N ARG A 80 1.86 2.63 -4.05
CA ARG A 80 3.00 2.84 -3.14
C ARG A 80 4.28 3.02 -3.92
N LYS A 81 5.01 4.08 -3.59
CA LYS A 81 6.42 4.23 -3.96
C LYS A 81 7.28 3.59 -2.88
N PHE A 82 8.22 2.75 -3.27
CA PHE A 82 9.20 2.14 -2.38
C PHE A 82 10.50 2.94 -2.36
N GLN A 83 11.34 2.73 -1.34
CA GLN A 83 12.65 3.40 -1.24
C GLN A 83 13.59 2.95 -2.38
N VAL A 84 13.62 1.65 -2.66
CA VAL A 84 14.26 1.10 -3.85
C VAL A 84 13.22 1.08 -4.97
N PRO A 85 13.45 1.77 -6.10
CA PRO A 85 12.53 1.73 -7.23
C PRO A 85 12.41 0.32 -7.80
N GLY A 86 11.18 -0.18 -7.96
CA GLY A 86 10.90 -1.42 -8.70
C GLY A 86 10.74 -1.10 -10.18
N VAL A 87 11.86 -0.86 -10.87
CA VAL A 87 11.91 -0.61 -12.32
C VAL A 87 12.56 -1.79 -13.04
N TYR A 88 12.22 -1.99 -14.31
CA TYR A 88 12.80 -3.00 -15.18
C TYR A 88 13.91 -2.35 -16.01
N PRO A 89 15.20 -2.51 -15.64
CA PRO A 89 16.30 -1.79 -16.29
C PRO A 89 16.54 -2.23 -17.74
N GLU A 90 16.06 -3.42 -18.13
CA GLU A 90 16.14 -3.92 -19.49
C GLU A 90 15.10 -3.30 -20.43
N LEU A 91 14.14 -2.54 -19.88
CA LEU A 91 13.05 -1.92 -20.62
C LEU A 91 13.24 -0.40 -20.70
N SER A 92 12.76 0.20 -21.79
CA SER A 92 12.66 1.64 -21.93
C SER A 92 11.72 2.25 -20.88
N VAL A 93 11.78 3.57 -20.74
CA VAL A 93 10.87 4.31 -19.85
C VAL A 93 9.41 4.11 -20.25
N ALA A 94 9.11 4.10 -21.56
CA ALA A 94 7.75 3.89 -22.06
C ALA A 94 7.23 2.50 -21.68
N GLU A 95 8.03 1.45 -21.92
CA GLU A 95 7.68 0.07 -21.58
C GLU A 95 7.47 -0.12 -20.07
N ASN A 96 8.28 0.52 -19.23
CA ASN A 96 8.08 0.52 -17.77
C ASN A 96 6.73 1.14 -17.35
N ILE A 97 6.25 2.17 -18.07
CA ILE A 97 4.97 2.83 -17.81
C ILE A 97 3.79 1.98 -18.34
N GLU A 98 3.96 1.28 -19.45
CA GLU A 98 2.91 0.45 -20.06
C GLU A 98 2.49 -0.73 -19.18
N ILE A 99 3.43 -1.38 -18.49
CA ILE A 99 3.16 -2.54 -17.62
C ILE A 99 2.04 -2.28 -16.60
N PRO A 100 2.10 -1.24 -15.75
CA PRO A 100 1.02 -0.97 -14.78
C PRO A 100 -0.28 -0.48 -15.44
N LEU A 101 -0.22 0.18 -16.60
CA LEU A 101 -1.41 0.60 -17.35
C LEU A 101 -2.20 -0.59 -17.90
N ALA A 102 -1.50 -1.57 -18.48
CA ALA A 102 -2.09 -2.81 -18.97
C ALA A 102 -2.76 -3.60 -17.83
N ALA A 103 -2.08 -3.69 -16.68
CA ALA A 103 -2.65 -4.33 -15.49
C ALA A 103 -3.95 -3.63 -15.03
N GLY A 104 -3.96 -2.29 -15.00
CA GLY A 104 -5.13 -1.47 -14.65
C GLY A 104 -6.34 -1.68 -15.57
N ALA A 105 -6.10 -1.85 -16.87
CA ALA A 105 -7.13 -2.07 -17.89
C ALA A 105 -7.67 -3.52 -17.95
N GLY A 106 -7.13 -4.44 -17.14
CA GLY A 106 -7.49 -5.87 -17.21
C GLY A 106 -6.92 -6.58 -18.44
N ARG A 107 -5.98 -5.95 -19.15
CA ARG A 107 -5.28 -6.51 -20.31
C ARG A 107 -4.00 -7.18 -19.81
N TYR A 108 -4.04 -8.50 -19.62
CA TYR A 108 -2.85 -9.26 -19.24
C TYR A 108 -2.27 -9.97 -20.47
N GLY A 109 -1.09 -9.53 -20.92
CA GLY A 109 -0.20 -10.30 -21.79
C GLY A 109 0.48 -9.49 -22.91
N PRO A 110 1.69 -9.90 -23.36
CA PRO A 110 2.42 -9.25 -24.46
C PRO A 110 1.65 -9.23 -25.79
N LEU A 111 0.62 -10.07 -25.94
CA LEU A 111 -0.26 -10.12 -27.10
C LEU A 111 -1.41 -9.09 -27.07
N SER A 112 -1.64 -8.41 -25.94
CA SER A 112 -2.67 -7.36 -25.84
C SER A 112 -2.25 -6.00 -26.41
N LEU A 113 -0.99 -5.90 -26.87
CA LEU A 113 -0.36 -4.75 -27.52
C LEU A 113 -0.36 -4.84 -29.06
N LEU A 114 -0.80 -5.98 -29.64
CA LEU A 114 -0.87 -6.18 -31.10
C LEU A 114 -2.27 -5.92 -31.68
N GLY A 115 -3.14 -5.18 -30.97
CA GLY A 115 -4.50 -4.84 -31.40
C GLY A 115 -4.85 -3.39 -31.11
#